data_AF-A0AAW0XIQ7-F1
#
_entry.id   AF-A0AAW0XIQ7-F1
#
_cell.length_a   1.000
_cell.length_b   1.000
_cell.length_c   1.000
_cell.angle_alpha   90.00
_cell.angle_beta   90.00
_cell.angle_gamma   90.00
#
_symmetry.space_group_name_H-M   'P 1'
#
loop_
_entity.id
_entity.type
_entity.pdbx_description
1 polymer ?
#
loop_
_entity_poly.entity_id
_entity_poly.type
_entity_poly.pdbx_seq_one_letter_code
_entity_poly.pdbx_strand_id
1 'polypeptide(L)'
;SDYTLGLYSCQHAPLRNELRNNATKPDICFDNLQRNEKSPYNMGLYSCHTFMASSQFMSLSKTGELRREEVCAEVPTFFLQSTEKVRMSHCHGQRGNQEWLLTQTGHIVHKATTKCLDRGDKQSMDDVFVTDCANSRTQQWWFDHYNLSY
;
A
#
# COMPACT_ATOMS: atom_id res chain seq x y z
N SER A 1 29.63 -9.14 14.23
CA SER A 1 29.49 -8.00 13.31
C SER A 1 28.08 -8.00 12.77
N ASP A 2 27.33 -6.99 13.21
CA ASP A 2 26.01 -6.50 12.79
C ASP A 2 25.11 -7.33 11.84
N TYR A 3 24.14 -8.03 12.46
CA TYR A 3 22.87 -8.47 11.88
C TYR A 3 21.79 -7.36 11.92
N THR A 4 22.20 -6.09 12.01
CA THR A 4 21.31 -4.92 12.20
C THR A 4 21.06 -4.13 10.92
N LEU A 5 21.54 -4.61 9.76
CA LEU A 5 21.47 -3.90 8.48
C LEU A 5 20.43 -4.46 7.48
N GLY A 6 19.48 -5.26 7.94
CA GLY A 6 18.27 -5.59 7.20
C GLY A 6 17.06 -5.48 8.11
N LEU A 7 15.91 -5.08 7.57
CA LEU A 7 14.59 -5.29 8.19
C LEU A 7 14.29 -4.40 9.41
N TYR A 8 13.84 -3.17 9.17
CA TYR A 8 12.81 -2.62 10.05
C TYR A 8 11.63 -3.59 9.94
N SER A 9 11.34 -4.36 10.99
CA SER A 9 10.15 -5.22 11.00
C SER A 9 8.92 -4.35 10.71
N CYS A 10 7.95 -4.88 9.96
CA CYS A 10 6.73 -4.14 9.61
C CYS A 10 6.00 -3.60 10.87
N GLN A 11 6.21 -4.27 12.01
CA GLN A 11 5.69 -3.87 13.32
C GLN A 11 6.34 -2.63 13.92
N HIS A 12 7.56 -2.28 13.52
CA HIS A 12 8.28 -1.08 13.97
C HIS A 12 8.21 0.08 12.96
N ALA A 13 7.52 -0.11 11.83
CA ALA A 13 7.32 0.96 10.88
C ALA A 13 6.53 2.13 11.52
N PRO A 14 6.88 3.39 11.18
CA PRO A 14 6.21 4.57 11.71
C PRO A 14 4.74 4.61 11.30
N LEU A 15 4.44 4.16 10.08
CA LEU A 15 3.11 4.08 9.50
C LEU A 15 2.77 2.61 9.31
N ARG A 16 1.74 2.11 10.01
CA ARG A 16 1.39 0.68 9.99
C ARG A 16 -0.05 0.39 10.41
N ASN A 17 -0.40 -0.89 10.45
CA ASN A 17 -1.74 -1.46 10.63
C ASN A 17 -2.59 -1.32 9.37
N GLU A 18 -3.89 -1.09 9.48
CA GLU A 18 -4.78 -1.05 8.32
C GLU A 18 -4.54 0.23 7.51
N LEU A 19 -4.46 0.07 6.18
CA LEU A 19 -4.42 1.18 5.23
C LEU A 19 -5.83 1.40 4.68
N ARG A 20 -6.48 2.48 5.11
CA ARG A 20 -7.92 2.72 4.97
C ARG A 20 -8.27 3.77 3.93
N ASN A 21 -9.47 3.64 3.36
CA ASN A 21 -10.15 4.63 2.54
C ASN A 21 -11.66 4.72 2.90
N ASN A 22 -12.18 5.93 3.12
CA ASN A 22 -13.55 6.20 3.61
C ASN A 22 -14.43 6.92 2.58
N ALA A 23 -14.07 6.85 1.29
CA ALA A 23 -14.86 7.53 0.27
C ALA A 23 -16.32 7.03 0.21
N THR A 24 -16.57 5.80 0.68
CA THR A 24 -17.89 5.19 0.91
C THR A 24 -17.90 4.48 2.26
N LYS A 25 -19.10 4.11 2.75
CA LYS A 25 -19.28 3.21 3.88
C LYS A 25 -19.76 1.82 3.40
N PRO A 26 -19.29 0.71 3.99
CA PRO A 26 -18.24 0.64 5.01
C PRO A 26 -16.87 1.11 4.48
N ASP A 27 -15.95 1.44 5.38
CA ASP A 27 -14.58 1.80 4.99
C ASP A 27 -13.92 0.59 4.31
N ILE A 28 -13.10 0.88 3.30
CA ILE A 28 -12.36 -0.13 2.55
C ILE A 28 -10.90 -0.09 2.98
N CYS A 29 -10.34 -1.26 3.18
CA CYS A 29 -8.96 -1.48 3.57
C CYS A 29 -8.23 -2.29 2.50
N PHE A 30 -6.92 -2.09 2.44
CA PHE A 30 -6.04 -3.05 1.79
C PHE A 30 -6.20 -4.43 2.46
N ASP A 31 -6.40 -5.47 1.66
CA ASP A 31 -6.48 -6.85 2.14
C ASP A 31 -5.78 -7.77 1.13
N ASN A 32 -5.01 -8.75 1.60
CA ASN A 32 -4.37 -9.71 0.71
C ASN A 32 -5.35 -10.71 0.07
N LEU A 33 -6.63 -10.69 0.46
CA LEU A 33 -7.71 -11.57 0.02
C LEU A 33 -7.33 -13.05 0.12
N GLN A 34 -6.52 -13.40 1.13
CA GLN A 34 -5.96 -14.73 1.33
C GLN A 34 -5.18 -15.27 0.13
N ARG A 35 -4.64 -14.37 -0.71
CA ARG A 35 -3.79 -14.74 -1.85
C ARG A 35 -2.45 -15.27 -1.35
N ASN A 36 -1.86 -16.16 -2.14
CA ASN A 36 -0.59 -16.79 -1.80
C ASN A 36 0.57 -15.80 -1.91
N GLU A 37 1.08 -15.33 -0.77
CA GLU A 37 2.20 -14.37 -0.71
C GLU A 37 3.55 -14.99 -1.13
N LYS A 38 3.64 -16.32 -1.35
CA LYS A 38 4.84 -16.97 -1.93
C LYS A 38 5.03 -16.66 -3.42
N SER A 39 4.01 -16.12 -4.07
CA SER A 39 4.04 -15.74 -5.49
C SER A 39 3.51 -14.32 -5.65
N PRO A 40 3.95 -13.58 -6.68
CA PRO A 40 3.30 -12.34 -7.10
C PRO A 40 1.78 -12.39 -7.11
N TYR A 41 1.12 -11.38 -6.54
CA TYR A 41 -0.33 -11.25 -6.55
C TYR A 41 -0.73 -9.78 -6.66
N ASN A 42 -1.95 -9.46 -7.12
CA ASN A 42 -2.43 -8.08 -7.08
C ASN A 42 -2.87 -7.71 -5.66
N MET A 43 -2.72 -6.47 -5.24
CA MET A 43 -3.19 -6.05 -3.93
C MET A 43 -4.71 -5.86 -3.94
N GLY A 44 -5.39 -6.52 -3.00
CA GLY A 44 -6.84 -6.52 -2.91
C GLY A 44 -7.40 -5.45 -1.98
N LEU A 45 -8.71 -5.29 -2.07
CA LEU A 45 -9.52 -4.44 -1.22
C LEU A 45 -10.56 -5.28 -0.49
N TYR A 46 -10.78 -5.01 0.80
CA TYR A 46 -11.85 -5.64 1.56
C TYR A 46 -12.47 -4.63 2.52
N SER A 47 -13.69 -4.90 2.98
CA SER A 47 -14.27 -4.15 4.10
C SER A 47 -13.33 -4.20 5.29
N CYS A 48 -13.02 -3.04 5.87
CA CYS A 48 -12.12 -3.00 7.01
C CYS A 48 -12.66 -3.84 8.17
N HIS A 49 -11.80 -4.66 8.78
CA HIS A 49 -12.19 -5.51 9.89
C HIS A 49 -12.37 -4.70 11.18
N THR A 50 -13.18 -5.24 12.10
CA THR A 50 -13.37 -4.67 13.45
C THR A 50 -12.31 -5.13 14.45
N PHE A 51 -11.40 -5.99 14.00
CA PHE A 51 -10.29 -6.56 14.75
C PHE A 51 -9.02 -6.53 13.88
N MET A 52 -7.84 -6.52 14.50
CA MET A 52 -6.58 -6.54 13.77
C MET A 52 -6.38 -7.87 13.05
N ALA A 53 -6.73 -7.91 11.76
CA ALA A 53 -6.48 -9.04 10.90
C ALA A 53 -5.11 -8.92 10.22
N SER A 54 -4.32 -9.99 10.29
CA SER A 54 -3.05 -10.07 9.56
C SER A 54 -3.23 -9.82 8.04
N SER A 55 -4.37 -10.22 7.46
CA SER A 55 -4.70 -9.97 6.03
C SER A 55 -4.79 -8.48 5.66
N GLN A 56 -5.06 -7.59 6.63
CA GLN A 56 -5.19 -6.15 6.42
C GLN A 56 -4.02 -5.33 6.97
N PHE A 57 -3.06 -5.99 7.60
CA PHE A 57 -1.87 -5.32 8.08
C PHE A 57 -1.01 -4.81 6.91
N MET A 58 -0.73 -3.51 6.90
CA MET A 58 0.18 -2.85 5.98
C MET A 58 1.19 -2.03 6.78
N SER A 59 2.30 -1.67 6.15
CA SER A 59 3.21 -0.65 6.67
C SER A 59 3.82 0.19 5.56
N LEU A 60 4.20 1.43 5.84
CA LEU A 60 5.05 2.22 4.96
C LEU A 60 6.41 2.39 5.62
N SER A 61 7.44 1.84 4.99
CA SER A 61 8.81 1.92 5.49
C SER A 61 9.37 3.34 5.35
N LYS A 62 10.42 3.67 6.11
CA LYS A 62 11.14 4.96 5.98
C LYS A 62 11.76 5.17 4.59
N THR A 63 12.01 4.08 3.86
CA THR A 63 12.56 4.08 2.50
C THR A 63 11.48 4.11 1.41
N GLY A 64 10.20 4.22 1.78
CA GLY A 64 9.10 4.38 0.84
C GLY A 64 8.53 3.07 0.31
N GLU A 65 8.74 1.94 0.96
CA GLU A 65 8.12 0.68 0.55
C GLU A 65 6.78 0.50 1.28
N LEU A 66 5.70 0.27 0.53
CA LEU A 66 4.40 -0.12 1.08
C LEU A 66 4.35 -1.65 1.23
N ARG A 67 4.43 -2.15 2.46
CA ARG A 67 4.86 -3.53 2.80
C ARG A 67 3.81 -4.34 3.52
N ARG A 68 3.83 -5.65 3.26
CA ARG A 68 3.33 -6.75 4.10
C ARG A 68 4.46 -7.74 4.31
N GLU A 69 5.01 -7.81 5.52
CA GLU A 69 6.18 -8.65 5.84
C GLU A 69 7.33 -8.49 4.80
N GLU A 70 7.54 -9.51 3.96
CA GLU A 70 8.59 -9.58 2.93
C GLU A 70 8.10 -9.19 1.52
N VAL A 71 6.82 -8.85 1.35
CA VAL A 71 6.27 -8.40 0.07
C VAL A 71 5.90 -6.93 0.06
N CYS A 72 6.24 -6.26 -1.04
CA CYS A 72 6.12 -4.84 -1.29
C CYS A 72 5.18 -4.60 -2.46
N ALA A 73 4.36 -3.55 -2.34
CA ALA A 73 3.57 -3.03 -3.43
C ALA A 73 4.48 -2.46 -4.52
N GLU A 74 4.16 -2.76 -5.76
CA GLU A 74 4.86 -2.28 -6.92
C GLU A 74 3.96 -2.02 -8.12
N VAL A 75 4.42 -1.14 -8.99
CA VAL A 75 3.79 -0.85 -10.28
C VAL A 75 4.90 -0.73 -11.34
N PRO A 76 4.75 -1.34 -12.53
CA PRO A 76 5.67 -1.13 -13.64
C PRO A 76 5.94 0.37 -13.87
N THR A 77 7.20 0.74 -14.12
CA THR A 77 7.56 2.14 -14.36
C THR A 77 7.08 2.65 -15.72
N PHE A 78 6.69 1.73 -16.61
CA PHE A 78 6.11 2.03 -17.90
C PHE A 78 4.91 1.11 -18.15
N PHE A 79 3.77 1.73 -18.44
CA PHE A 79 2.55 1.06 -18.91
C PHE A 79 1.77 2.04 -19.80
N LEU A 80 1.12 1.53 -20.84
CA LEU A 80 0.43 2.35 -21.83
C LEU A 80 -0.97 2.78 -21.38
N GLN A 81 -1.53 2.10 -20.38
CA GLN A 81 -2.87 2.36 -19.88
C GLN A 81 -2.90 3.57 -18.96
N SER A 82 -4.07 4.19 -18.79
CA SER A 82 -4.26 5.27 -17.79
C SER A 82 -4.19 4.74 -16.35
N THR A 83 -4.52 3.45 -16.17
CA THR A 83 -4.56 2.74 -14.89
C THR A 83 -3.71 1.48 -14.93
N GLU A 84 -3.10 1.12 -13.79
CA GLU A 84 -2.38 -0.15 -13.63
C GLU A 84 -2.63 -0.73 -12.24
N LYS A 85 -2.79 -2.05 -12.14
CA LYS A 85 -3.03 -2.71 -10.85
C LYS A 85 -1.77 -2.68 -10.00
N VAL A 86 -1.94 -2.58 -8.69
CA VAL A 86 -0.81 -2.70 -7.76
C VAL A 86 -0.51 -4.17 -7.54
N ARG A 87 0.74 -4.57 -7.80
CA ARG A 87 1.22 -5.94 -7.58
C ARG A 87 2.01 -5.99 -6.28
N MET A 88 1.86 -7.05 -5.50
CA MET A 88 2.68 -7.37 -4.35
C MET A 88 3.76 -8.37 -4.78
N SER A 89 5.02 -8.07 -4.49
CA SER A 89 6.17 -8.92 -4.82
C SER A 89 7.28 -8.80 -3.79
N HIS A 90 8.33 -9.63 -3.86
CA HIS A 90 9.41 -9.57 -2.87
C HIS A 90 10.01 -8.16 -2.77
N CYS A 91 10.14 -7.67 -1.55
CA CYS A 91 10.77 -6.39 -1.28
C CYS A 91 12.25 -6.42 -1.65
N HIS A 92 12.71 -5.51 -2.50
CA HIS A 92 14.12 -5.50 -2.93
C HIS A 92 14.90 -4.27 -2.46
N GLY A 93 14.26 -3.24 -1.89
CA GLY A 93 14.96 -2.05 -1.37
C GLY A 93 15.66 -1.19 -2.44
N GLN A 94 15.47 -1.49 -3.73
CA GLN A 94 16.12 -0.79 -4.86
C GLN A 94 15.34 0.45 -5.32
N ARG A 95 14.25 0.81 -4.63
CA ARG A 95 13.33 1.90 -5.01
C ARG A 95 12.70 1.64 -6.39
N GLY A 96 12.43 2.70 -7.18
CA GLY A 96 11.91 2.58 -8.53
C GLY A 96 10.44 2.15 -8.55
N ASN A 97 10.16 0.95 -9.05
CA ASN A 97 8.82 0.38 -9.11
C ASN A 97 8.22 0.02 -7.74
N GLN A 98 9.02 0.02 -6.66
CA GLN A 98 8.60 -0.27 -5.29
C GLN A 98 8.64 0.97 -4.36
N GLU A 99 8.79 2.18 -4.91
CA GLU A 99 8.91 3.40 -4.11
C GLU A 99 7.61 4.22 -4.12
N TRP A 100 7.12 4.51 -2.92
CA TRP A 100 5.86 5.19 -2.63
C TRP A 100 6.06 6.35 -1.66
N LEU A 101 5.22 7.37 -1.79
CA LEU A 101 5.20 8.53 -0.91
C LEU A 101 3.78 8.77 -0.40
N LEU A 102 3.60 8.73 0.92
CA LEU A 102 2.40 9.25 1.56
C LEU A 102 2.55 10.77 1.74
N THR A 103 1.65 11.53 1.14
CA THR A 103 1.58 12.98 1.27
C THR A 103 0.77 13.40 2.50
N GLN A 104 0.93 14.65 2.95
CA GLN A 104 0.11 15.21 4.03
C GLN A 104 -1.40 15.22 3.71
N THR A 105 -1.75 15.25 2.42
CA THR A 105 -3.14 15.22 1.94
C THR A 105 -3.74 13.81 1.85
N GLY A 106 -2.98 12.76 2.22
CA GLY A 106 -3.44 11.38 2.17
C GLY A 106 -3.22 10.66 0.84
N HIS A 107 -2.71 11.33 -0.19
CA HIS A 107 -2.32 10.65 -1.43
C HIS A 107 -1.14 9.73 -1.18
N ILE A 108 -1.22 8.49 -1.66
CA ILE A 108 -0.10 7.56 -1.78
C ILE A 108 0.35 7.58 -3.24
N VAL A 109 1.51 8.17 -3.49
CA VAL A 109 2.04 8.43 -4.83
C VAL A 109 3.11 7.41 -5.16
N HIS A 110 2.96 6.71 -6.29
CA HIS A 110 4.02 5.90 -6.85
C HIS A 110 5.08 6.81 -7.46
N LYS A 111 6.28 6.82 -6.88
CA LYS A 111 7.31 7.83 -7.16
C LYS A 111 7.80 7.83 -8.59
N ALA A 112 7.98 6.64 -9.19
CA ALA A 112 8.51 6.52 -10.54
C ALA A 112 7.52 6.96 -11.64
N THR A 113 6.22 6.72 -11.46
CA THR A 113 5.19 7.04 -12.47
C THR A 113 4.41 8.31 -12.16
N THR A 114 4.59 8.89 -10.97
CA THR A 114 3.85 10.05 -10.45
C THR A 114 2.33 9.85 -10.37
N LYS A 115 1.87 8.61 -10.44
CA LYS A 115 0.45 8.24 -10.32
C LYS A 115 0.08 7.97 -8.87
N CYS A 116 -1.18 8.22 -8.54
CA CYS A 116 -1.72 8.05 -7.20
C CYS A 116 -2.46 6.72 -7.09
N LEU A 117 -2.33 6.09 -5.92
CA LEU A 117 -3.11 4.94 -5.52
C LEU A 117 -4.59 5.31 -5.43
N ASP A 118 -5.44 4.55 -6.10
CA ASP A 118 -6.87 4.81 -6.19
C ASP A 118 -7.65 3.51 -6.07
N ARG A 119 -8.79 3.57 -5.37
CA ARG A 119 -9.79 2.51 -5.42
C ARG A 119 -10.92 2.82 -6.41
N GLY A 120 -11.08 4.06 -6.85
CA GLY A 120 -12.18 4.48 -7.72
C GLY A 120 -13.54 4.02 -7.18
N ASP A 121 -14.30 3.34 -8.04
CA ASP A 121 -15.59 2.72 -7.76
C ASP A 121 -15.49 1.27 -7.25
N LYS A 122 -14.26 0.75 -7.07
CA LYS A 122 -14.00 -0.62 -6.61
C LYS A 122 -14.51 -0.86 -5.19
N GLN A 123 -14.99 -2.08 -4.98
CA GLN A 123 -15.59 -2.54 -3.74
C GLN A 123 -14.75 -3.62 -3.07
N SER A 124 -15.30 -4.20 -2.00
CA SER A 124 -14.72 -5.39 -1.39
C SER A 124 -14.54 -6.50 -2.42
N MET A 125 -13.43 -7.25 -2.34
CA MET A 125 -12.99 -8.30 -3.27
C MET A 125 -12.40 -7.83 -4.60
N ASP A 126 -12.36 -6.52 -4.88
CA ASP A 126 -11.67 -5.97 -6.04
C ASP A 126 -10.15 -5.74 -5.80
N ASP A 127 -9.43 -5.41 -6.87
CA ASP A 127 -8.02 -5.00 -6.83
C ASP A 127 -7.87 -3.48 -6.82
N VAL A 128 -6.91 -2.97 -6.06
CA VAL A 128 -6.51 -1.56 -6.09
C VAL A 128 -5.60 -1.27 -7.29
N PHE A 129 -5.60 -0.03 -7.76
CA PHE A 129 -4.82 0.40 -8.91
C PHE A 129 -4.18 1.77 -8.69
N VAL A 130 -3.30 2.18 -9.59
CA VAL A 130 -2.83 3.56 -9.68
C VAL A 130 -3.45 4.26 -10.89
N THR A 131 -3.72 5.55 -10.77
CA THR A 131 -4.17 6.41 -11.87
C THR A 131 -3.65 7.82 -11.70
N ASP A 132 -4.04 8.74 -12.58
CA ASP A 132 -3.65 10.13 -12.47
C ASP A 132 -4.13 10.73 -11.13
N CYS A 133 -3.24 11.49 -10.49
CA CYS A 133 -3.54 12.10 -9.21
C CYS A 133 -4.67 13.12 -9.35
N ALA A 134 -5.70 12.98 -8.53
CA ALA A 134 -6.87 13.84 -8.50
C ALA A 134 -7.26 14.12 -7.04
N ASN A 135 -7.87 15.27 -6.79
CA ASN A 135 -8.40 15.58 -5.47
C ASN A 135 -9.72 14.82 -5.21
N SER A 136 -9.61 13.49 -5.05
CA SER A 136 -10.70 12.56 -4.82
C SER A 136 -10.53 11.85 -3.49
N ARG A 137 -11.63 11.64 -2.76
CA ARG A 137 -11.61 10.82 -1.55
C ARG A 137 -11.18 9.37 -1.82
N THR A 138 -11.36 8.87 -3.03
CA THR A 138 -10.92 7.50 -3.42
C THR A 138 -9.40 7.37 -3.53
N GLN A 139 -8.67 8.50 -3.58
CA GLN A 139 -7.21 8.58 -3.58
C GLN A 139 -6.62 9.06 -2.25
N GLN A 140 -7.46 9.24 -1.22
CA GLN A 140 -7.04 9.63 0.11
C GLN A 140 -7.01 8.42 1.02
N TRP A 141 -5.82 8.11 1.52
CA TRP A 141 -5.55 6.94 2.33
C TRP A 141 -4.90 7.34 3.65
N TRP A 142 -5.16 6.57 4.71
CA TRP A 142 -4.49 6.75 5.98
C TRP A 142 -4.24 5.42 6.67
N PHE A 143 -3.16 5.37 7.44
CA PHE A 143 -2.89 4.26 8.34
C PHE A 143 -3.63 4.48 9.66
N ASP A 144 -4.02 3.41 10.35
CA ASP A 144 -4.57 3.55 11.71
C ASP A 144 -3.55 3.99 12.74
N HIS A 145 -2.26 3.74 12.47
CA HIS A 145 -1.21 4.07 13.39
C HIS A 145 -0.13 4.93 12.75
N TYR A 146 0.01 6.13 13.29
CA TYR A 146 1.08 7.09 13.01
C TYR A 146 1.98 7.22 14.23
N ASN A 147 3.20 6.71 14.16
CA ASN A 147 4.26 7.00 15.12
C ASN A 147 5.40 7.69 14.39
N LEU A 148 5.30 9.01 14.33
CA LEU A 148 6.25 9.92 13.73
C LEU A 148 7.29 10.42 14.75
N SER A 149 7.61 9.62 15.78
CA SER A 149 8.65 10.00 16.75
C SER A 149 9.98 10.18 16.01
N TYR A 150 10.46 11.42 15.97
CA TYR A 150 11.76 11.84 15.43
C TYR A 150 12.88 11.55 16.41
#